data_AF-A0A3E0PTL9-F1
#
_entry.id   AF-A0A3E0PTL9-F1
#
_cell.length_a   1.000
_cell.length_b   1.000
_cell.length_c   1.000
_cell.angle_alpha   90.00
_cell.angle_beta   90.00
_cell.angle_gamma   90.00
#
_symmetry.space_group_name_H-M   'P 1'
#
loop_
_entity.id
_entity.type
_entity.pdbx_description
1 polymer ?
#
loop_
_entity_poly.entity_id
_entity_poly.type
_entity_poly.pdbx_seq_one_letter_code
_entity_poly.pdbx_strand_id
1 'polypeptide(L)'
;DRPRLRGIEVAQRIGIDINVIDRKVPDDLRWLDALIWPEHEERRKRLRQALRLTAGVDRQMIEGSVLDMLAGALGGLPTGEPVVVMNSFVLNQLDASQRAEVAGIVEEARRDRPVYRVSLEFIDKDDDWARLEVGDQMTLEELGRAHPHGEWVDLSYDG
;
A
#
# COMPACT_ATOMS: atom_id res chain seq x y z
N ASP A 1 -12.66 -9.28 -22.62
CA ASP A 1 -11.29 -9.85 -22.71
C ASP A 1 -10.49 -9.37 -21.52
N ARG A 2 -9.86 -10.26 -20.75
CA ARG A 2 -8.99 -9.81 -19.64
C ARG A 2 -7.76 -9.09 -20.20
N PRO A 3 -7.40 -7.89 -19.72
CA PRO A 3 -6.24 -7.18 -20.24
C PRO A 3 -4.97 -8.02 -20.06
N ARG A 4 -4.14 -8.09 -21.10
CA ARG A 4 -2.81 -8.72 -20.98
C ARG A 4 -1.96 -7.86 -20.06
N LEU A 5 -1.66 -8.37 -18.87
CA LEU A 5 -0.67 -7.78 -17.97
C LEU A 5 0.68 -7.74 -18.71
N ARG A 6 1.18 -6.53 -18.95
CA ARG A 6 2.56 -6.33 -19.41
C ARG A 6 3.46 -6.24 -18.18
N GLY A 7 4.67 -6.78 -18.26
CA GLY A 7 5.66 -6.57 -17.22
C GLY A 7 5.94 -5.08 -17.08
N ILE A 8 5.78 -4.55 -15.87
CA ILE A 8 6.16 -3.18 -15.52
C ILE A 8 7.48 -3.28 -14.75
N GLU A 9 8.50 -2.59 -15.24
CA GLU A 9 9.73 -2.40 -14.48
C GLU A 9 9.52 -1.29 -13.45
N VAL A 10 9.86 -1.56 -12.19
CA VAL A 10 9.74 -0.57 -11.12
C VAL A 10 11.13 -0.04 -10.80
N ALA A 11 11.39 1.20 -11.21
CA ALA A 11 12.70 1.83 -11.06
C ALA A 11 13.13 1.99 -9.60
N GLN A 12 12.19 2.34 -8.70
CA GLN A 12 12.47 2.49 -7.27
C GLN A 12 11.23 2.14 -6.44
N ARG A 13 11.46 1.60 -5.24
CA ARG A 13 10.43 1.34 -4.23
C ARG A 13 10.81 2.00 -2.91
N ILE A 14 9.89 2.78 -2.36
CA ILE A 14 10.03 3.41 -1.04
C ILE A 14 8.82 3.00 -0.20
N GLY A 15 9.06 2.42 0.97
CA GLY A 15 8.03 2.17 1.99
C GLY A 15 8.16 3.17 3.12
N ILE A 16 7.03 3.61 3.68
CA ILE A 16 6.94 4.47 4.86
C ILE A 16 6.13 3.71 5.89
N ASP A 17 6.66 3.56 7.10
CA ASP A 17 5.96 2.95 8.23
C ASP A 17 6.38 3.64 9.52
N ILE A 18 5.48 3.74 10.50
CA ILE A 18 5.81 4.31 11.82
C ILE A 18 6.77 3.41 12.61
N ASN A 19 6.84 2.13 12.28
CA ASN A 19 7.73 1.15 12.90
C ASN A 19 8.25 0.19 11.82
N VAL A 20 9.44 0.46 11.28
CA VAL A 20 9.96 -0.30 10.16
C VAL A 20 10.43 -1.68 10.63
N ILE A 21 9.84 -2.72 10.06
CA ILE A 21 10.25 -4.11 10.28
C ILE A 21 11.41 -4.48 9.35
N ASP A 22 12.57 -4.79 9.92
CA ASP A 22 13.73 -5.30 9.19
C ASP A 22 13.71 -6.83 9.12
N ARG A 23 13.40 -7.34 7.93
CA ARG A 23 13.45 -8.78 7.61
C ARG A 23 14.81 -9.45 7.87
N LYS A 24 15.90 -8.70 7.97
CA LYS A 24 17.23 -9.24 8.28
C LYS A 24 17.40 -9.48 9.78
N VAL A 25 16.53 -8.92 10.61
CA VAL A 25 16.52 -9.09 12.06
C VAL A 25 15.58 -10.27 12.39
N PRO A 26 16.10 -11.38 12.92
CA PRO A 26 15.26 -12.54 13.25
C PRO A 26 14.17 -12.24 14.27
N ASP A 27 14.37 -11.23 15.12
CA ASP A 27 13.43 -10.84 16.18
C ASP A 27 12.20 -10.15 15.61
N ASP A 28 12.38 -9.27 14.63
CA ASP A 28 11.30 -8.63 13.86
C ASP A 28 10.44 -9.67 13.13
N LEU A 29 11.07 -10.69 12.55
CA LEU A 29 10.36 -11.79 11.92
C LEU A 29 9.55 -12.62 12.92
N ARG A 30 10.10 -12.86 14.13
CA ARG A 30 9.36 -13.54 15.20
C ARG A 30 8.19 -12.70 15.70
N TRP A 31 8.38 -11.39 15.82
CA TRP A 31 7.31 -10.47 16.18
C TRP A 31 6.17 -10.51 15.17
N LEU A 32 6.44 -10.45 13.87
CA LEU A 32 5.42 -10.57 12.83
C LEU A 32 4.65 -11.90 12.89
N ASP A 33 5.31 -13.03 13.12
CA ASP A 33 4.65 -14.35 13.26
C ASP A 33 3.76 -14.39 14.52
N ALA A 34 4.18 -13.74 15.61
CA ALA A 34 3.45 -13.67 16.88
C ALA A 34 2.18 -12.80 16.84
N LEU A 35 2.07 -11.86 15.88
CA LEU A 35 0.85 -11.07 15.66
C LEU A 35 -0.30 -11.87 15.03
N ILE A 36 -0.05 -13.12 14.66
CA ILE A 36 -1.05 -14.02 14.07
C ILE A 36 -1.46 -15.04 15.12
N TRP A 37 -2.75 -15.04 15.48
CA TRP A 37 -3.32 -16.00 16.44
C TRP A 37 -2.99 -17.45 16.06
N PRO A 38 -2.80 -18.35 17.05
CA PRO A 38 -2.37 -19.73 16.80
C PRO A 38 -3.19 -20.45 15.73
N GLU A 39 -4.51 -20.28 15.77
CA GLU A 39 -5.51 -20.94 14.92
C GLU A 39 -5.50 -20.42 13.46
N HIS A 40 -4.90 -19.26 13.20
CA HIS A 40 -4.88 -18.63 11.89
C HIS A 40 -3.71 -19.14 11.02
N GLU A 41 -3.65 -20.45 10.80
CA GLU A 41 -2.56 -21.10 10.04
C GLU A 41 -2.41 -20.56 8.62
N GLU A 42 -3.51 -20.28 7.93
CA GLU A 42 -3.49 -19.77 6.55
C GLU A 42 -2.91 -18.34 6.48
N ARG A 43 -3.19 -17.49 7.48
CA ARG A 43 -2.55 -16.17 7.58
C ARG A 43 -1.05 -16.30 7.80
N ARG A 44 -0.63 -17.25 8.65
CA ARG A 44 0.79 -17.54 8.91
C ARG A 44 1.50 -18.05 7.65
N LYS A 45 0.85 -18.92 6.87
CA LYS A 45 1.35 -19.36 5.55
C LYS A 45 1.50 -18.20 4.57
N ARG A 46 0.49 -17.32 4.47
CA ARG A 46 0.55 -16.11 3.64
C ARG A 46 1.68 -15.16 4.04
N LEU A 47 1.85 -14.87 5.34
CA LEU A 47 2.96 -14.04 5.84
C LEU A 47 4.32 -14.61 5.40
N ARG A 48 4.55 -15.91 5.62
CA ARG A 48 5.81 -16.58 5.23
C ARG A 48 6.03 -16.53 3.72
N GLN A 49 4.97 -16.65 2.92
CA GLN A 49 5.07 -16.49 1.47
C GLN A 49 5.41 -15.05 1.07
N ALA A 50 4.79 -14.05 1.68
CA ALA A 50 5.09 -12.64 1.43
C ALA A 50 6.54 -12.29 1.78
N LEU A 51 7.06 -12.80 2.90
CA LEU A 51 8.47 -12.65 3.28
C LEU A 51 9.41 -13.26 2.24
N ARG A 52 9.08 -14.44 1.69
CA ARG A 52 9.86 -15.06 0.60
C ARG A 52 9.80 -14.26 -0.69
N LEU A 53 8.60 -13.85 -1.12
CA LEU A 53 8.41 -13.09 -2.36
C LEU A 53 9.15 -11.76 -2.33
N THR A 54 9.18 -11.11 -1.18
CA THR A 54 9.83 -9.81 -1.03
C THR A 54 11.33 -9.93 -0.85
N ALA A 55 11.90 -11.09 -0.48
CA ALA A 55 13.31 -11.28 -0.12
C ALA A 55 14.32 -10.67 -1.13
N GLY A 56 14.06 -10.81 -2.43
CA GLY A 56 14.90 -10.26 -3.51
C GLY A 56 14.48 -8.88 -4.02
N VAL A 57 13.44 -8.28 -3.46
CA VAL A 57 12.97 -6.94 -3.86
C VAL A 57 13.78 -5.88 -3.13
N ASP A 58 14.48 -5.06 -3.92
CA ASP A 58 15.13 -3.86 -3.42
C ASP A 58 14.08 -2.79 -3.08
N ARG A 59 14.24 -2.19 -1.90
CA ARG A 59 13.36 -1.14 -1.39
C ARG A 59 14.07 -0.36 -0.31
N GLN A 60 13.84 0.94 -0.31
CA GLN A 60 14.13 1.80 0.82
C GLN A 60 12.95 1.76 1.78
N MET A 61 13.21 1.69 3.09
CA MET A 61 12.20 1.88 4.12
C MET A 61 12.53 3.16 4.89
N ILE A 62 11.53 4.01 5.11
CA ILE A 62 11.63 5.23 5.89
C ILE A 62 10.75 5.05 7.12
N GLU A 63 11.34 5.19 8.31
CA GLU A 63 10.57 5.17 9.56
C GLU A 63 10.00 6.56 9.85
N GLY A 64 8.68 6.65 10.01
CA GLY A 64 7.99 7.89 10.32
C GLY A 64 6.52 7.91 9.89
N SER A 65 5.80 8.95 10.33
CA SER A 65 4.43 9.19 9.91
C SER A 65 4.37 9.51 8.41
N VAL A 66 3.32 9.03 7.74
CA VAL A 66 3.04 9.38 6.35
C VAL A 66 2.86 10.89 6.15
N LEU A 67 2.34 11.59 7.16
CA LEU A 67 2.13 13.04 7.12
C LEU A 67 3.46 13.79 6.98
N ASP A 68 4.50 13.31 7.65
CA ASP A 68 5.80 13.97 7.67
C ASP A 68 6.70 13.51 6.51
N MET A 69 6.61 12.23 6.12
CA MET A 69 7.59 11.61 5.23
C MET A 69 7.17 11.60 3.75
N LEU A 70 5.88 11.62 3.44
CA LEU A 70 5.39 11.37 2.07
C LEU A 70 5.87 12.41 1.05
N ALA A 71 5.81 13.70 1.40
CA ALA A 71 6.23 14.77 0.50
C ALA A 71 7.73 14.65 0.13
N GLY A 72 8.58 14.40 1.13
CA GLY A 72 10.01 14.20 0.91
C GLY A 72 10.31 12.94 0.08
N ALA A 73 9.59 11.84 0.34
CA ALA A 73 9.73 10.61 -0.44
C ALA A 73 9.36 10.82 -1.91
N LEU A 74 8.25 11.51 -2.20
CA LEU A 74 7.82 11.82 -3.56
C LEU A 74 8.82 12.73 -4.28
N GLY A 75 9.35 13.74 -3.59
CA GLY A 75 10.38 14.64 -4.14
C GLY A 75 11.71 13.95 -4.43
N GLY A 76 12.05 12.88 -3.69
CA GLY A 76 13.28 12.11 -3.86
C GLY A 76 13.24 11.06 -4.98
N LEU A 77 12.07 10.77 -5.56
CA LEU A 77 11.93 9.78 -6.63
C LEU A 77 12.49 10.29 -7.96
N PRO A 78 13.08 9.41 -8.80
CA PRO A 78 13.58 9.74 -10.13
C PRO A 78 12.54 10.51 -10.96
N THR A 79 12.99 11.55 -11.66
CA THR A 79 12.14 12.37 -12.52
C THR A 79 11.90 11.67 -13.86
N GLY A 80 10.74 11.90 -14.47
CA GLY A 80 10.42 11.41 -15.82
C GLY A 80 9.57 10.14 -15.87
N GLU A 81 9.43 9.43 -14.75
CA GLU A 81 8.57 8.25 -14.62
C GLU A 81 7.31 8.56 -13.81
N PRO A 82 6.17 7.90 -14.11
CA PRO A 82 4.98 7.98 -13.29
C PRO A 82 5.22 7.37 -11.90
N VAL A 83 4.57 7.91 -10.88
CA VAL A 83 4.64 7.39 -9.51
C VAL A 83 3.35 6.69 -9.14
N VAL A 84 3.44 5.60 -8.38
CA VAL A 84 2.28 4.94 -7.77
C VAL A 84 2.39 5.04 -6.24
N VAL A 85 1.45 5.74 -5.62
CA VAL A 85 1.27 5.79 -4.17
C VAL A 85 0.31 4.67 -3.79
N MET A 86 0.80 3.68 -3.05
CA MET A 86 -0.01 2.56 -2.57
C MET A 86 -0.18 2.64 -1.05
N ASN A 87 -1.41 2.54 -0.55
CA ASN A 87 -1.70 2.45 0.88
C ASN A 87 -2.61 1.24 1.15
N SER A 88 -2.35 0.53 2.25
CA SER A 88 -3.17 -0.60 2.71
C SER A 88 -3.42 -0.50 4.21
N PHE A 89 -4.65 -0.25 4.63
CA PHE A 89 -5.06 -0.07 6.03
C PHE A 89 -4.27 1.03 6.76
N VAL A 90 -3.87 2.09 6.04
CA VAL A 90 -3.15 3.25 6.60
C VAL A 90 -4.12 4.37 6.93
N LEU A 91 -4.99 4.70 5.97
CA LEU A 91 -5.88 5.87 6.10
C LEU A 91 -6.97 5.66 7.15
N ASN A 92 -7.35 4.41 7.42
CA ASN A 92 -8.32 4.11 8.46
C ASN A 92 -7.82 4.46 9.89
N GLN A 93 -6.51 4.64 10.07
CA GLN A 93 -5.90 5.09 11.33
C GLN A 93 -5.87 6.61 11.48
N LEU A 94 -6.10 7.34 10.39
CA LEU A 94 -6.03 8.80 10.33
C LEU A 94 -7.42 9.42 10.52
N ASP A 95 -7.48 10.59 11.14
CA ASP A 95 -8.72 11.39 11.15
C ASP A 95 -9.00 12.04 9.79
N ALA A 96 -10.16 12.67 9.65
CA ALA A 96 -10.57 13.28 8.38
C ALA A 96 -9.62 14.40 7.92
N SER A 97 -9.06 15.17 8.84
CA SER A 97 -8.13 16.26 8.51
C SER A 97 -6.78 15.72 8.03
N GLN A 98 -6.27 14.69 8.70
CA GLN A 98 -5.04 14.01 8.32
C GLN A 98 -5.17 13.28 6.97
N ARG A 99 -6.33 12.65 6.70
CA ARG A 99 -6.59 12.07 5.36
C ARG A 99 -6.61 13.13 4.26
N ALA A 100 -7.18 14.30 4.53
CA ALA A 100 -7.18 15.43 3.61
C ALA A 100 -5.75 15.98 3.39
N GLU A 101 -4.91 15.98 4.42
CA GLU A 101 -3.50 16.37 4.31
C GLU A 101 -2.70 15.41 3.44
N VAL A 102 -2.81 14.09 3.66
CA VAL A 102 -2.20 13.07 2.78
C VAL A 102 -2.67 13.24 1.34
N ALA A 103 -3.95 13.53 1.14
CA ALA A 103 -4.49 13.81 -0.17
C ALA A 103 -3.82 15.05 -0.80
N GLY A 104 -3.74 16.17 -0.07
CA GLY A 104 -3.08 17.38 -0.52
C GLY A 104 -1.61 17.20 -0.92
N ILE A 105 -0.85 16.38 -0.18
CA ILE A 105 0.54 16.05 -0.51
C ILE A 105 0.64 15.35 -1.87
N VAL A 106 -0.22 14.37 -2.12
CA VAL A 106 -0.25 13.65 -3.40
C VAL A 106 -0.65 14.58 -4.55
N GLU A 107 -1.57 15.51 -4.32
CA GLU A 107 -1.98 16.49 -5.34
C GLU A 107 -0.88 17.47 -5.70
N GLU A 108 -0.12 17.96 -4.72
CA GLU A 108 1.00 18.84 -5.03
C GLU A 108 2.03 18.12 -5.91
N ALA A 109 2.32 16.84 -5.64
CA ALA A 109 3.24 16.05 -6.44
C ALA A 109 2.78 15.82 -7.90
N ARG A 110 1.46 15.87 -8.16
CA ARG A 110 0.90 15.73 -9.52
C ARG A 110 1.24 16.88 -10.45
N ARG A 111 1.58 18.05 -9.88
CA ARG A 111 1.95 19.23 -10.68
C ARG A 111 3.23 19.01 -11.48
N ASP A 112 4.11 18.15 -10.98
CA ASP A 112 5.41 17.89 -11.59
C ASP A 112 5.44 16.60 -12.44
N ARG A 113 4.58 15.61 -12.15
CA ARG A 113 4.57 14.30 -12.83
C ARG A 113 3.24 13.56 -12.67
N PRO A 114 2.92 12.57 -13.53
CA PRO A 114 1.80 11.67 -13.28
C PRO A 114 1.99 10.90 -11.98
N VAL A 115 0.98 10.95 -11.10
CA VAL A 115 0.90 10.13 -9.89
C VAL A 115 -0.37 9.29 -9.97
N TYR A 116 -0.32 8.03 -9.59
CA TYR A 116 -1.50 7.18 -9.46
C TYR A 116 -1.61 6.77 -8.01
N ARG A 117 -2.83 6.69 -7.48
CA ARG A 117 -3.04 6.16 -6.13
C ARG A 117 -3.70 4.81 -6.23
N VAL A 118 -3.22 3.83 -5.46
CA VAL A 118 -3.88 2.54 -5.21
C VAL A 118 -4.18 2.45 -3.73
N SER A 119 -5.45 2.45 -3.37
CA SER A 119 -5.90 2.49 -1.98
C SER A 119 -6.62 1.19 -1.64
N LEU A 120 -6.19 0.51 -0.57
CA LEU A 120 -6.88 -0.63 0.03
C LEU A 120 -7.26 -0.28 1.48
N GLU A 121 -8.49 0.15 1.72
CA GLU A 121 -8.85 0.73 3.01
C GLU A 121 -10.20 0.26 3.55
N PHE A 122 -10.35 0.45 4.86
CA PHE A 122 -11.57 0.20 5.63
C PHE A 122 -11.96 1.49 6.35
N ILE A 123 -12.50 2.44 5.59
CA ILE A 123 -12.80 3.79 6.11
C ILE A 123 -14.21 3.84 6.70
N ASP A 124 -15.19 3.27 6.00
CA ASP A 124 -16.56 3.11 6.49
C ASP A 124 -16.68 1.78 7.22
N LYS A 125 -17.06 1.84 8.50
CA LYS A 125 -17.14 0.67 9.39
C LYS A 125 -18.32 -0.26 9.11
N ASP A 126 -19.17 0.10 8.16
CA ASP A 126 -20.36 -0.67 7.77
C ASP A 126 -20.08 -1.69 6.67
N ASP A 127 -18.89 -1.64 6.05
CA ASP A 127 -18.43 -2.68 5.12
C ASP A 127 -17.74 -3.82 5.91
N ASP A 128 -17.76 -5.05 5.40
CA ASP A 128 -17.01 -6.19 6.00
C ASP A 128 -15.66 -6.44 5.30
N TRP A 129 -15.33 -5.62 4.30
CA TRP A 129 -14.24 -5.82 3.34
C TRP A 129 -13.60 -4.48 2.98
N ALA A 130 -12.38 -4.52 2.41
CA ALA A 130 -11.65 -3.32 2.03
C ALA A 130 -11.82 -2.99 0.54
N ARG A 131 -12.05 -1.72 0.24
CA ARG A 131 -12.18 -1.20 -1.13
C ARG A 131 -10.82 -1.07 -1.77
N LEU A 132 -10.67 -1.60 -2.99
CA LEU A 132 -9.51 -1.37 -3.84
C LEU A 132 -9.87 -0.28 -4.85
N GLU A 133 -9.20 0.85 -4.75
CA GLU A 133 -9.50 2.03 -5.57
C GLU A 133 -8.27 2.50 -6.33
N VAL A 134 -8.45 2.97 -7.57
CA VAL A 134 -7.40 3.66 -8.33
C VAL A 134 -7.89 5.02 -8.80
N GLY A 135 -6.99 6.01 -8.85
CA GLY A 135 -7.35 7.28 -9.47
C GLY A 135 -6.35 8.42 -9.27
N ASP A 136 -6.80 9.60 -9.70
CA ASP A 136 -6.10 10.87 -9.63
C ASP A 136 -6.64 11.83 -8.55
N GLN A 137 -7.37 11.27 -7.57
CA GLN A 137 -8.13 11.91 -6.49
C GLN A 137 -9.46 12.57 -6.84
N MET A 138 -9.64 13.19 -8.01
CA MET A 138 -10.96 13.76 -8.33
C MET A 138 -12.02 12.66 -8.52
N THR A 139 -11.57 11.50 -8.98
CA THR A 139 -12.37 10.27 -9.04
C THR A 139 -11.48 9.11 -8.62
N LEU A 140 -11.78 8.51 -7.46
CA LEU A 140 -11.35 7.16 -7.14
C LEU A 140 -12.37 6.20 -7.75
N GLU A 141 -11.92 5.32 -8.62
CA GLU A 141 -12.73 4.26 -9.19
C GLU A 141 -12.53 2.99 -8.36
N GLU A 142 -13.61 2.43 -7.83
CA GLU A 142 -13.58 1.12 -7.17
C GLU A 142 -13.28 0.04 -8.22
N LEU A 143 -12.07 -0.50 -8.17
CA LEU A 143 -11.64 -1.62 -9.01
C LEU A 143 -12.12 -2.97 -8.46
N GLY A 144 -12.49 -3.00 -7.19
CA GLY A 144 -12.96 -4.20 -6.52
C GLY A 144 -12.86 -4.15 -5.02
N ARG A 145 -12.93 -5.34 -4.44
CA ARG A 145 -13.09 -5.60 -3.02
C ARG A 145 -12.05 -6.62 -2.60
N ALA A 146 -11.57 -6.54 -1.37
CA ALA A 146 -10.67 -7.57 -0.85
C ALA A 146 -10.94 -7.88 0.61
N HIS A 147 -10.64 -9.12 0.97
CA HIS A 147 -10.61 -9.52 2.37
C HIS A 147 -9.50 -8.75 3.10
N PRO A 148 -9.74 -8.23 4.32
CA PRO A 148 -8.76 -7.40 5.03
C PRO A 148 -7.46 -8.12 5.42
N HIS A 149 -7.44 -9.45 5.30
CA HIS A 149 -6.27 -10.28 5.56
C HIS A 149 -5.81 -11.10 4.33
N GLY A 150 -6.19 -10.65 3.12
CA GLY A 150 -5.68 -11.18 1.85
C GLY A 150 -6.11 -12.61 1.52
N GLU A 151 -7.30 -13.01 1.97
CA GLU A 151 -7.88 -14.32 1.64
C GLU A 151 -8.42 -14.36 0.21
N TRP A 152 -9.07 -13.28 -0.20
CA TRP A 152 -9.61 -13.10 -1.54
C TRP A 152 -9.44 -11.64 -1.98
N VAL A 153 -9.35 -11.46 -3.28
CA VAL A 153 -9.50 -10.18 -3.96
C VAL A 153 -10.49 -10.44 -5.09
N ASP A 154 -11.58 -9.69 -5.10
CA ASP A 154 -12.61 -9.74 -6.12
C ASP A 154 -12.57 -8.43 -6.89
N LEU A 155 -12.12 -8.50 -8.14
CA LEU A 155 -12.03 -7.33 -9.00
C LEU A 155 -13.37 -7.18 -9.73
N SER A 156 -14.05 -6.06 -9.50
CA SER A 156 -15.31 -5.70 -10.14
C SER A 156 -15.13 -5.13 -11.55
N TYR A 157 -13.88 -4.92 -11.98
CA TYR A 157 -13.57 -4.42 -13.33
C TYR A 157 -13.88 -5.47 -14.41
N ASP A 158 -15.03 -5.30 -15.09
CA ASP A 158 -15.48 -6.12 -16.22
C ASP A 158 -14.88 -5.70 -17.58
N GLY A 159 -14.09 -4.62 -17.64
CA GLY A 159 -13.49 -4.10 -18.87
C GLY A 159 -14.00 -2.73 -19.27
#